data_AF-A0A2V8JSR8-F1
#
_entry.id   AF-A0A2V8JSR8-F1
#
_cell.length_a   1.000
_cell.length_b   1.000
_cell.length_c   1.000
_cell.angle_alpha   90.00
_cell.angle_beta   90.00
_cell.angle_gamma   90.00
#
_symmetry.space_group_name_H-M   'P 1'
#
loop_
_entity.id
_entity.type
_entity.pdbx_description
1 polymer ?
#
loop_
_entity_poly.entity_id
_entity_poly.type
_entity_poly.pdbx_seq_one_letter_code
_entity_poly.pdbx_strand_id
1 'polypeptide(L)' 'ISFKSNLLEVAFIAPLHFNYHAEHHLNMWVPHYRLPELRRRMEAAGRLGFPVRSTYLEVLREHFRKKSPSEV' A
#
# COMPACT_ATOMS: atom_id res chain seq x y z
N ILE A 1 -4.52 -3.49 -4.15
CA ILE A 1 -3.06 -3.27 -4.01
C ILE A 1 -2.83 -2.41 -2.78
N SER A 2 -1.77 -2.64 -2.01
CA SER A 2 -1.47 -1.86 -0.81
C SER A 2 -0.01 -1.45 -0.78
N PHE A 3 0.30 -0.39 -0.03
CA PHE A 3 1.63 0.22 0.01
C PHE A 3 2.17 0.21 1.44
N LYS A 4 3.50 0.06 1.55
CA LYS A 4 4.23 0.55 2.73
C LYS A 4 4.27 2.06 2.62
N SER A 5 4.11 2.77 3.72
CA SER A 5 4.14 4.24 3.70
C SER A 5 4.79 4.75 4.98
N ASN A 6 5.61 5.79 4.84
CA ASN A 6 6.13 6.53 5.98
C ASN A 6 5.10 7.57 6.46
N LEU A 7 5.36 8.23 7.59
CA LEU A 7 4.43 9.21 8.17
C LEU A 7 4.10 10.39 7.23
N LEU A 8 5.07 10.84 6.41
CA LEU A 8 4.83 11.91 5.45
C LEU A 8 3.89 11.45 4.33
N GLU A 9 4.13 10.27 3.77
CA GLU A 9 3.26 9.71 2.74
C GLU A 9 1.85 9.43 3.27
N VAL A 10 1.71 8.99 4.52
CA VAL A 10 0.40 8.83 5.15
C VAL A 10 -0.31 10.19 5.30
N ALA A 11 0.41 11.23 5.69
CA ALA A 11 -0.19 12.56 5.87
C ALA A 11 -0.61 13.22 4.54
N PHE A 12 0.20 13.11 3.49
CA PHE A 12 0.01 13.86 2.25
C PHE A 12 -0.56 13.04 1.08
N ILE A 13 -0.31 11.73 1.03
CA ILE A 13 -0.67 10.87 -0.12
C ILE A 13 -1.78 9.88 0.25
N ALA A 14 -1.74 9.35 1.47
CA ALA A 14 -2.66 8.31 1.92
C ALA A 14 -3.41 8.69 3.22
N PRO A 15 -4.10 9.85 3.25
CA PRO A 15 -4.92 10.21 4.40
C PRO A 15 -5.96 9.12 4.66
N LEU A 16 -6.39 8.96 5.91
CA LEU A 16 -7.35 7.92 6.31
C LEU A 16 -6.89 6.48 6.00
N HIS A 17 -5.58 6.23 5.94
CA HIS A 17 -5.02 4.89 5.71
C HIS A 17 -5.38 4.27 4.34
N PHE A 18 -5.54 5.09 3.30
CA PHE A 18 -5.75 4.58 1.93
C PHE A 18 -4.59 3.70 1.41
N ASN A 19 -3.40 3.76 2.03
CA ASN A 19 -2.29 2.86 1.72
C ASN A 19 -2.56 1.39 2.11
N TYR A 20 -3.64 1.12 2.84
CA TYR A 20 -4.16 -0.21 3.19
C TYR A 20 -5.38 -0.61 2.34
N HIS A 21 -5.41 -0.19 1.08
CA HIS A 21 -6.57 -0.36 0.21
C HIS A 21 -6.99 -1.83 0.01
N ALA A 22 -6.03 -2.76 -0.18
CA ALA A 22 -6.38 -4.18 -0.31
C ALA A 22 -6.93 -4.76 1.01
N GLU A 23 -6.36 -4.39 2.15
CA GLU A 23 -6.83 -4.82 3.47
C GLU A 23 -8.26 -4.37 3.70
N HIS A 24 -8.56 -3.11 3.34
CA HIS A 24 -9.89 -2.55 3.44
C HIS A 24 -10.89 -3.31 2.55
N HIS A 25 -10.57 -3.56 1.28
CA HIS A 25 -11.49 -4.29 0.41
C HIS A 25 -11.68 -5.76 0.81
N LEU A 26 -10.67 -6.40 1.40
CA LEU A 26 -10.79 -7.76 1.92
C LEU A 26 -11.55 -7.84 3.25
N ASN A 27 -11.56 -6.74 4.02
CA ASN A 27 -12.17 -6.67 5.34
C ASN A 27 -12.94 -5.35 5.49
N MET A 28 -13.93 -5.12 4.63
CA MET A 28 -14.62 -3.81 4.52
C MET A 28 -15.31 -3.36 5.82
N TRP A 29 -15.64 -4.30 6.71
CA TRP A 29 -16.21 -4.02 8.03
C TRP A 29 -15.19 -3.47 9.03
N VAL A 30 -13.89 -3.57 8.75
CA VAL A 30 -12.83 -3.07 9.63
C VAL A 30 -12.65 -1.57 9.39
N PRO A 31 -12.79 -0.74 10.43
CA PRO A 31 -12.63 0.70 10.27
C PRO A 31 -11.18 1.04 9.92
N HIS A 32 -11.00 2.11 9.15
CA HIS A 32 -9.71 2.49 8.57
C HIS A 32 -8.58 2.65 9.62
N TYR A 33 -8.87 3.14 10.82
CA TYR A 33 -7.90 3.29 11.91
C TYR A 33 -7.38 1.96 12.48
N ARG A 34 -8.05 0.83 12.23
CA ARG A 34 -7.60 -0.53 12.62
C ARG A 34 -6.90 -1.29 11.50
N LEU A 35 -6.85 -0.76 10.28
CA LEU A 35 -6.16 -1.40 9.15
C LEU A 35 -4.67 -1.69 9.40
N PRO A 36 -3.90 -0.80 10.09
CA PRO A 36 -2.51 -1.13 10.44
C PRO A 36 -2.40 -2.35 11.35
N GLU A 37 -3.33 -2.50 12.30
CA GLU A 37 -3.37 -3.67 13.18
C GLU A 37 -3.79 -4.93 12.43
N LEU A 38 -4.77 -4.82 11.55
CA LEU A 38 -5.21 -5.90 10.67
C LEU A 38 -4.03 -6.43 9.84
N ARG A 39 -3.24 -5.55 9.20
CA ARG A 39 -2.04 -5.96 8.45
C ARG A 39 -1.08 -6.76 9.33
N ARG A 40 -0.73 -6.28 10.52
CA ARG A 40 0.17 -7.00 11.44
C ARG A 40 -0.35 -8.41 11.78
N ARG A 41 -1.66 -8.54 12.02
CA ARG A 41 -2.29 -9.85 12.31
C ARG A 41 -2.27 -10.77 11.08
N MET A 42 -2.50 -10.22 9.89
CA MET A 42 -2.43 -10.97 8.63
C MET A 42 -1.00 -11.43 8.30
N GLU A 43 -0.01 -10.58 8.54
CA GLU A 43 1.43 -10.90 8.42
C GLU A 43 1.80 -12.05 9.36
N ALA A 44 1.45 -11.93 10.65
CA ALA A 44 1.72 -12.96 11.65
C ALA A 44 1.05 -14.30 11.32
N ALA A 45 -0.13 -14.26 10.69
CA ALA A 45 -0.84 -15.45 10.24
C ALA A 45 -0.33 -16.02 8.90
N GLY A 46 0.59 -15.35 8.20
CA GLY A 46 1.04 -15.73 6.86
C GLY A 46 -0.06 -15.62 5.79
N ARG A 47 -1.06 -14.74 5.99
CA ARG A 47 -2.28 -14.63 5.17
C ARG A 47 -2.34 -13.37 4.30
N LEU A 48 -1.20 -12.76 4.01
CA LEU A 48 -1.14 -11.70 2.99
C LEU A 48 -1.24 -12.33 1.59
N GLY A 49 -2.48 -12.58 1.17
CA GLY A 49 -2.81 -13.10 -0.17
C GLY A 49 -2.72 -12.06 -1.28
N PHE A 50 -2.05 -10.93 -1.06
CA PHE A 50 -1.89 -9.84 -2.03
C PHE A 50 -0.52 -9.20 -1.90
N PRO A 51 0.03 -8.65 -3.01
CA PRO A 51 1.30 -7.96 -2.95
C PRO A 51 1.16 -6.61 -2.24
N VAL A 52 2.07 -6.36 -1.29
CA VAL A 52 2.31 -5.03 -0.71
C VAL A 52 3.50 -4.41 -1.44
N ARG A 53 3.29 -3.25 -2.05
CA ARG A 53 4.33 -2.48 -2.73
C ARG A 53 5.15 -1.66 -1.75
N SER A 54 6.30 -1.19 -2.23
CA SER A 54 7.15 -0.22 -1.54
C SER A 54 6.44 1.14 -1.39
N THR A 55 7.17 2.16 -0.96
CA THR A 55 6.64 3.50 -0.70
C THR A 55 6.11 4.15 -1.98
N TYR A 56 5.18 5.10 -1.83
CA TYR A 56 4.61 5.80 -2.98
C TYR A 56 5.71 6.46 -3.83
N LEU A 57 6.68 7.09 -3.18
CA LEU A 57 7.82 7.71 -3.86
C LEU A 57 8.69 6.70 -4.62
N GLU A 58 8.89 5.51 -4.07
CA GLU A 58 9.69 4.47 -4.72
C GLU A 58 8.98 3.94 -5.97
N VAL A 59 7.66 3.70 -5.88
CA VAL A 59 6.85 3.29 -7.02
C VAL A 59 6.83 4.37 -8.10
N LEU A 60 6.70 5.65 -7.72
CA LEU A 60 6.81 6.77 -8.66
C LEU A 60 8.20 6.81 -9.32
N ARG A 61 9.27 6.67 -8.53
CA ARG A 61 10.64 6.63 -9.03
C ARG A 61 10.84 5.47 -10.00
N GLU A 62 10.33 4.29 -9.71
CA GLU A 62 10.38 3.14 -10.63
C GLU A 62 9.66 3.44 -11.95
N HIS A 63 8.48 4.07 -11.87
CA HIS A 63 7.70 4.43 -13.05
C HIS A 63 8.43 5.46 -13.92
N PHE A 64 9.02 6.49 -13.31
CA PHE A 64 9.81 7.50 -14.04
C PHE A 64 11.17 6.97 -14.51
N ARG A 65 11.76 5.99 -13.81
CA ARG A 65 13.02 5.35 -14.22
C ARG A 65 12.83 4.37 -15.37
N LYS A 66 11.64 3.77 -15.49
CA LYS A 66 11.20 3.14 -16.75
C LYS A 66 11.01 4.24 -17.80
N LYS A 67 12.12 4.64 -18.41
CA LYS A 67 12.15 5.48 -19.62
C LYS A 67 11.19 4.87 -20.66
N SER A 68 10.39 5.74 -21.28
CA SER A 68 9.60 5.56 -22.51
C SER A 68 9.95 4.29 -23.31
N PRO A 69 8.98 3.45 -23.72
CA PRO A 69 9.17 2.59 -24.88
C PRO A 69 9.26 3.49 -26.13
N SER A 70 10.44 4.06 -26.38
CA SER A 70 10.87 4.32 -27.74
C SER A 70 11.44 3.00 -28.27
N GLU A 71 10.88 2.52 -29.37
CA GLU A 71 11.27 1.31 -30.14
C GLU A 71 10.70 -0.03 -29.61
N VAL A 72 9.54 -0.47 -30.16
CA VAL A 72 9.42 -1.47 -31.25
C VAL A 72 8.18 -1.16 -32.07
#